data_AF-A0A4V1VL73-F1
#
_entry.id   AF-A0A4V1VL73-F1
#
_cell.length_a   1.000
_cell.length_b   1.000
_cell.length_c   1.000
_cell.angle_alpha   90.00
_cell.angle_beta   90.00
_cell.angle_gamma   90.00
#
_symmetry.space_group_name_H-M   'P 1'
#
loop_
_entity.id
_entity.type
_entity.pdbx_description
1 polymer ?
#
loop_
_entity_poly.entity_id
_entity_poly.type
_entity_poly.pdbx_seq_one_letter_code
_entity_poly.pdbx_strand_id
1 'polypeptide(L)'
;MASILALSGAAMATADTPSATADEAKTIFVDEGCNYFLSLWGRNDVSPRNWVEGVPGRPVKLWVDTAKVVEDMKCTNGEIGGMATVFDSVELDADANGTFETVLSGKANYATATAPFKPRSLPYRVQARTTAPNGSKIAAEYFVFVDSFAGVSINAGAAWTNTRLVNLNVYTPPGADSVKISNSSSMKSSSEVMTLRPGRTTKTWRMPVPRSGPSTVYVRFYGSGRSWNFKDAIKLDSVRPTLSSLKAKNRNGKTEVKIKASDSKSGLSALQVSRGRANAGVKVTSYRKVMRLTKSTKSVHVRVRDKAGNWSGWRSAKP
;
A
#
# COMPACT_ATOMS: atom_id res chain seq x y z
N MET A 1 -51.22 -46.00 18.40
CA MET A 1 -52.31 -45.13 17.91
C MET A 1 -51.69 -44.28 16.81
N ALA A 2 -51.67 -44.75 15.55
CA ALA A 2 -52.76 -44.65 14.55
C ALA A 2 -53.18 -43.19 14.32
N SER A 3 -53.28 -42.61 13.13
CA SER A 3 -52.96 -42.96 11.75
C SER A 3 -53.27 -41.71 10.89
N ILE A 4 -52.41 -41.41 9.90
CA ILE A 4 -52.74 -41.19 8.47
C ILE A 4 -53.82 -40.15 8.09
N LEU A 5 -53.41 -39.14 7.30
CA LEU A 5 -54.01 -38.89 5.98
C LEU A 5 -53.09 -38.02 5.09
N ALA A 6 -52.76 -38.59 3.93
CA ALA A 6 -52.13 -37.98 2.78
C ALA A 6 -53.19 -37.82 1.68
N LEU A 7 -53.04 -36.83 0.78
CA LEU A 7 -53.48 -36.86 -0.64
C LEU A 7 -52.96 -35.59 -1.34
N SER A 8 -52.03 -35.78 -2.30
CA SER A 8 -52.16 -35.52 -3.76
C SER A 8 -52.41 -34.05 -4.13
N GLY A 9 -51.65 -33.37 -4.99
CA GLY A 9 -51.00 -33.83 -6.21
C GLY A 9 -51.63 -33.08 -7.38
N ALA A 10 -50.94 -32.07 -7.92
CA ALA A 10 -51.17 -31.54 -9.27
C ALA A 10 -49.89 -30.84 -9.75
N ALA A 11 -49.33 -31.37 -10.84
CA ALA A 11 -48.30 -30.73 -11.63
C ALA A 11 -48.97 -29.85 -12.69
N MET A 12 -48.45 -28.65 -12.95
CA MET A 12 -48.62 -27.98 -14.24
C MET A 12 -47.55 -26.89 -14.48
N ALA A 13 -46.78 -27.14 -15.53
CA ALA A 13 -46.10 -26.25 -16.49
C ALA A 13 -45.64 -24.82 -16.09
N THR A 14 -44.32 -24.65 -16.16
CA THR A 14 -43.55 -23.57 -16.81
C THR A 14 -44.23 -22.23 -17.11
N ALA A 15 -43.73 -21.17 -16.47
CA ALA A 15 -43.56 -19.87 -17.10
C ALA A 15 -42.20 -19.29 -16.66
N ASP A 16 -41.30 -19.09 -17.62
CA ASP A 16 -40.10 -18.28 -17.48
C ASP A 16 -40.51 -16.84 -17.16
N THR A 17 -40.01 -16.31 -16.05
CA THR A 17 -40.04 -14.86 -15.79
C THR A 17 -38.62 -14.41 -15.51
N PRO A 18 -38.06 -13.46 -16.30
CA PRO A 18 -36.67 -13.07 -16.20
C PRO A 18 -36.40 -12.34 -14.89
N SER A 19 -35.39 -12.83 -14.17
CA SER A 19 -34.70 -12.15 -13.08
C SER A 19 -34.12 -10.83 -13.58
N ALA A 20 -34.79 -9.71 -13.30
CA ALA A 20 -34.20 -8.39 -13.41
C ALA A 20 -33.11 -8.25 -12.33
N THR A 21 -31.85 -8.33 -12.75
CA THR A 21 -30.69 -7.96 -11.94
C THR A 21 -30.69 -6.46 -11.71
N ALA A 22 -30.52 -6.05 -10.45
CA ALA A 22 -30.42 -4.66 -10.05
C ALA A 22 -29.10 -4.04 -10.57
N ASP A 23 -29.20 -3.27 -11.65
CA ASP A 23 -28.26 -2.21 -12.00
C ASP A 23 -28.67 -0.94 -11.23
N GLU A 24 -27.93 -0.60 -10.18
CA GLU A 24 -27.90 0.77 -9.66
C GLU A 24 -26.56 1.40 -10.03
N ALA A 25 -26.53 2.02 -11.22
CA ALA A 25 -25.59 3.06 -11.52
C ALA A 25 -25.91 4.29 -10.65
N LYS A 26 -24.90 4.94 -10.07
CA LYS A 26 -25.12 6.20 -9.34
C LYS A 26 -25.33 7.34 -10.33
N THR A 27 -26.58 7.77 -10.45
CA THR A 27 -27.04 8.91 -11.25
C THR A 27 -26.62 10.24 -10.62
N ILE A 28 -26.03 11.14 -11.42
CA ILE A 28 -25.95 12.57 -11.11
C ILE A 28 -27.00 13.24 -11.99
N PHE A 29 -28.03 13.83 -11.38
CA PHE A 29 -29.09 14.53 -12.11
C PHE A 29 -28.66 15.98 -12.40
N VAL A 30 -28.71 16.36 -13.68
CA VAL A 30 -28.73 17.76 -14.13
C VAL A 30 -29.84 17.84 -15.17
N ASP A 31 -30.83 18.70 -14.94
CA ASP A 31 -31.96 19.03 -15.83
C ASP A 31 -31.53 20.22 -16.75
N GLU A 32 -31.90 20.42 -18.02
CA GLU A 32 -32.79 19.79 -19.00
C GLU A 32 -32.03 19.66 -20.35
N GLY A 33 -32.20 18.55 -21.08
CA GLY A 33 -31.91 18.45 -22.53
C GLY A 33 -30.58 17.79 -22.94
N CYS A 34 -30.59 16.46 -23.07
CA CYS A 34 -29.51 15.55 -23.52
C CYS A 34 -28.39 15.28 -22.49
N ASN A 35 -28.44 14.08 -21.88
CA ASN A 35 -27.43 13.57 -20.97
C ASN A 35 -26.29 12.89 -21.74
N TYR A 36 -25.05 13.26 -21.44
CA TYR A 36 -23.86 12.56 -21.92
C TYR A 36 -23.30 11.69 -20.78
N PHE A 37 -23.09 10.41 -21.04
CA PHE A 37 -22.42 9.52 -20.11
C PHE A 37 -20.93 9.44 -20.46
N LEU A 38 -20.06 9.22 -19.48
CA LEU A 38 -18.67 8.82 -19.74
C LEU A 38 -18.38 7.65 -18.82
N SER A 39 -18.12 6.48 -19.40
CA SER A 39 -17.83 5.27 -18.62
C SER A 39 -16.34 4.90 -18.74
N LEU A 40 -15.66 4.77 -17.59
CA LEU A 40 -14.30 4.27 -17.52
C LEU A 40 -14.30 2.83 -16.99
N TRP A 41 -13.57 1.95 -17.67
CA TRP A 41 -13.50 0.53 -17.32
C TRP A 41 -12.06 0.09 -16.99
N GLY A 42 -11.93 -0.71 -15.93
CA GLY A 42 -10.71 -1.46 -15.59
C GLY A 42 -10.82 -2.91 -16.04
N ARG A 43 -9.75 -3.51 -16.59
CA ARG A 43 -9.82 -4.84 -17.24
C ARG A 43 -9.71 -6.05 -16.30
N ASN A 44 -9.97 -5.89 -15.00
CA ASN A 44 -9.95 -6.99 -14.02
C ASN A 44 -11.35 -7.13 -13.33
N ASP A 45 -12.24 -7.88 -13.97
CA ASP A 45 -13.51 -8.50 -13.53
C ASP A 45 -14.71 -7.69 -12.94
N VAL A 46 -15.84 -7.78 -13.69
CA VAL A 46 -17.29 -7.92 -13.35
C VAL A 46 -17.82 -7.55 -11.94
N SER A 47 -17.42 -6.42 -11.37
CA SER A 47 -18.09 -5.83 -10.21
C SER A 47 -18.44 -4.36 -10.45
N PRO A 48 -19.63 -3.86 -10.03
CA PRO A 48 -20.10 -2.49 -10.29
C PRO A 48 -19.38 -1.39 -9.48
N ARG A 49 -18.09 -1.59 -9.14
CA ARG A 49 -17.25 -0.54 -8.54
C ARG A 49 -15.96 -0.41 -9.34
N ASN A 50 -15.68 0.82 -9.76
CA ASN A 50 -14.54 1.23 -10.57
C ASN A 50 -13.21 1.09 -9.82
N TRP A 51 -12.69 -0.15 -9.71
CA TRP A 51 -11.36 -0.43 -9.18
C TRP A 51 -10.46 -0.93 -10.32
N VAL A 52 -9.25 -0.39 -10.42
CA VAL A 52 -8.20 -0.92 -11.31
C VAL A 52 -7.03 -1.32 -10.42
N GLU A 53 -6.74 -2.63 -10.35
CA GLU A 53 -5.58 -3.13 -9.63
C GLU A 53 -4.29 -2.75 -10.39
N GLY A 54 -3.29 -2.27 -9.68
CA GLY A 54 -2.09 -1.68 -10.26
C GLY A 54 -0.84 -2.02 -9.46
N VAL A 55 0.13 -2.70 -10.09
CA VAL A 55 1.42 -3.03 -9.45
C VAL A 55 2.35 -1.80 -9.50
N PRO A 56 3.01 -1.42 -8.39
CA PRO A 56 3.97 -0.31 -8.40
C PRO A 56 5.07 -0.45 -9.45
N GLY A 57 5.35 0.64 -10.16
CA GLY A 57 6.35 0.67 -11.23
C GLY A 57 5.89 0.05 -12.55
N ARG A 58 4.64 -0.43 -12.65
CA ARG A 58 4.03 -0.83 -13.92
C ARG A 58 3.02 0.23 -14.39
N PRO A 59 2.93 0.48 -15.71
CA PRO A 59 1.81 1.22 -16.29
C PRO A 59 0.47 0.65 -15.85
N VAL A 60 -0.43 1.50 -15.35
CA VAL A 60 -1.85 1.16 -15.28
C VAL A 60 -2.48 1.64 -16.57
N LYS A 61 -3.12 0.73 -17.32
CA LYS A 61 -3.90 1.10 -18.51
C LYS A 61 -5.32 1.47 -18.08
N LEU A 62 -5.66 2.73 -18.28
CA LEU A 62 -7.03 3.23 -18.15
C LEU A 62 -7.70 3.15 -19.53
N TRP A 63 -8.89 2.58 -19.58
CA TRP A 63 -9.71 2.53 -20.79
C TRP A 63 -10.88 3.50 -20.63
N VAL A 64 -10.97 4.44 -21.55
CA VAL A 64 -12.18 5.24 -21.77
C VAL A 64 -12.96 4.56 -22.89
N ASP A 65 -14.13 3.99 -22.58
CA ASP A 65 -15.03 3.46 -23.61
C ASP A 65 -16.06 4.53 -23.93
N THR A 66 -15.93 5.14 -25.12
CA THR A 66 -16.90 6.13 -25.61
C THR A 66 -18.06 5.49 -26.37
N ALA A 67 -17.98 4.20 -26.73
CA ALA A 67 -19.04 3.48 -27.44
C ALA A 67 -20.19 3.10 -26.51
N LYS A 68 -19.91 2.78 -25.23
CA LYS A 68 -20.96 2.46 -24.24
C LYS A 68 -21.76 3.67 -23.72
N VAL A 69 -21.35 4.88 -24.09
CA VAL A 69 -22.13 6.12 -23.90
C VAL A 69 -23.37 6.16 -24.80
N VAL A 70 -23.39 5.33 -25.85
CA VAL A 70 -24.41 5.34 -26.90
C VAL A 70 -25.55 4.36 -26.64
N GLU A 71 -25.34 3.28 -25.87
CA GLU A 71 -26.40 2.27 -25.63
C GLU A 71 -27.48 2.72 -24.63
N ASP A 72 -27.20 3.65 -23.71
CA ASP A 72 -28.19 4.19 -22.76
C ASP A 72 -28.99 5.41 -23.30
N MET A 73 -28.83 5.76 -24.58
CA MET A 73 -29.56 6.84 -25.23
C MET A 73 -30.93 6.37 -25.76
N LYS A 74 -31.92 6.23 -24.87
CA LYS A 74 -33.34 6.26 -25.26
C LYS A 74 -33.94 7.64 -24.98
N CYS A 75 -33.86 8.53 -25.97
CA CYS A 75 -34.77 9.67 -26.03
C CYS A 75 -36.09 9.21 -26.65
N THR A 76 -37.20 9.38 -25.93
CA THR A 76 -38.55 9.17 -26.47
C THR A 76 -38.82 10.17 -27.58
N ASN A 77 -38.57 9.77 -28.83
CA ASN A 77 -39.34 10.03 -30.06
C ASN A 77 -38.42 9.95 -31.29
N GLY A 78 -38.52 8.84 -32.03
CA GLY A 78 -38.19 8.78 -33.47
C GLY A 78 -36.70 8.63 -33.85
N GLU A 79 -36.38 7.49 -34.46
CA GLU A 79 -35.23 7.18 -35.33
C GLU A 79 -33.85 7.82 -35.01
N ILE A 80 -32.96 7.01 -34.43
CA ILE A 80 -31.52 7.32 -34.37
C ILE A 80 -30.84 6.71 -35.59
N GLY A 81 -30.65 7.51 -36.64
CA GLY A 81 -29.62 7.26 -37.64
C GLY A 81 -28.24 7.43 -36.99
N GLY A 82 -27.48 6.34 -36.91
CA GLY A 82 -26.09 6.20 -36.47
C GLY A 82 -25.35 7.48 -36.04
N MET A 83 -25.48 7.86 -34.77
CA MET A 83 -24.53 8.77 -34.13
C MET A 83 -23.61 7.95 -33.23
N ALA A 84 -22.54 7.42 -33.82
CA ALA A 84 -21.32 7.25 -33.05
C ALA A 84 -20.86 8.67 -32.71
N THR A 85 -21.11 9.13 -31.48
CA THR A 85 -20.66 10.46 -31.04
C THR A 85 -19.15 10.43 -30.99
N VAL A 86 -18.53 10.91 -32.05
CA VAL A 86 -17.09 10.95 -32.15
C VAL A 86 -16.61 12.21 -31.46
N PHE A 87 -15.95 12.07 -30.32
CA PHE A 87 -15.27 13.17 -29.65
C PHE A 87 -14.10 13.64 -30.52
N ASP A 88 -13.87 14.95 -30.59
CA ASP A 88 -12.75 15.52 -31.36
C ASP A 88 -11.41 15.33 -30.64
N SER A 89 -11.45 15.36 -29.30
CA SER A 89 -10.31 15.08 -28.46
C SER A 89 -10.70 14.52 -27.10
N VAL A 90 -9.82 13.68 -26.57
CA VAL A 90 -9.85 13.21 -25.17
C VAL A 90 -8.55 13.67 -24.53
N GLU A 91 -8.67 14.40 -23.43
CA GLU A 91 -7.56 14.84 -22.62
C GLU A 91 -7.64 14.21 -21.23
N LEU A 92 -6.51 13.76 -20.70
CA LEU A 92 -6.40 13.16 -19.38
C LEU A 92 -5.39 13.93 -18.53
N ASP A 93 -5.74 14.28 -17.31
CA ASP A 93 -4.80 14.64 -16.24
C ASP A 93 -4.55 13.39 -15.41
N ALA A 94 -3.60 12.57 -15.87
CA ALA A 94 -3.35 11.25 -15.30
C ALA A 94 -2.37 11.29 -14.11
N ASP A 95 -1.62 12.37 -13.93
CA ASP A 95 -0.67 12.57 -12.82
C ASP A 95 -1.18 13.54 -11.73
N ALA A 96 -2.39 14.08 -11.92
CA ALA A 96 -3.07 15.01 -11.03
C ALA A 96 -2.31 16.33 -10.84
N ASN A 97 -1.64 16.81 -11.89
CA ASN A 97 -0.88 18.07 -11.85
C ASN A 97 -1.73 19.30 -12.25
N GLY A 98 -2.99 19.09 -12.66
CA GLY A 98 -3.90 20.13 -13.13
C GLY A 98 -3.78 20.46 -14.62
N THR A 99 -2.85 19.81 -15.32
CA THR A 99 -2.61 19.95 -16.76
C THR A 99 -3.16 18.71 -17.45
N PHE A 100 -4.04 18.93 -18.41
CA PHE A 100 -4.59 17.85 -19.21
C PHE A 100 -3.67 17.60 -20.40
N GLU A 101 -3.28 16.34 -20.60
CA GLU A 101 -2.52 15.90 -21.75
C GLU A 101 -3.49 15.33 -22.78
N THR A 102 -3.40 15.77 -24.03
CA THR A 102 -4.22 15.19 -25.12
C THR A 102 -3.75 13.76 -25.37
N VAL A 103 -4.63 12.80 -25.10
CA VAL A 103 -4.34 11.37 -25.24
C VAL A 103 -4.87 10.83 -26.56
N LEU A 104 -5.83 11.54 -27.15
CA LEU A 104 -6.32 11.32 -28.50
C LEU A 104 -6.63 12.64 -29.19
N SER A 105 -6.22 12.76 -30.45
CA SER A 105 -6.73 13.73 -31.41
C SER A 105 -7.38 12.99 -32.58
N GLY A 106 -8.60 13.39 -32.94
CA GLY A 106 -9.35 12.80 -34.05
C GLY A 106 -10.30 11.67 -33.65
N LYS A 107 -10.92 11.09 -34.69
CA LYS A 107 -12.08 10.20 -34.57
C LYS A 107 -11.71 8.80 -34.06
N ALA A 108 -11.65 8.60 -32.74
CA ALA A 108 -11.39 7.30 -32.13
C ALA A 108 -12.35 6.97 -30.98
N ASN A 109 -12.70 5.69 -30.86
CA ASN A 109 -13.67 5.17 -29.87
C ASN A 109 -13.03 4.81 -28.52
N TYR A 110 -11.70 4.84 -28.41
CA TYR A 110 -10.98 4.42 -27.20
C TYR A 110 -9.68 5.20 -27.02
N ALA A 111 -9.49 5.78 -25.82
CA ALA A 111 -8.24 6.42 -25.41
C ALA A 111 -7.50 5.52 -24.41
N THR A 112 -6.17 5.47 -24.49
CA THR A 112 -5.34 4.84 -23.45
C THR A 112 -4.22 5.81 -23.07
N ALA A 113 -4.19 6.25 -21.80
CA ALA A 113 -3.04 6.91 -21.22
C ALA A 113 -2.25 5.95 -20.36
N THR A 114 -0.94 6.20 -20.29
CA THR A 114 -0.04 5.59 -19.32
C THR A 114 0.61 6.72 -18.53
N ALA A 115 0.38 6.75 -17.22
CA ALA A 115 1.07 7.66 -16.33
C ALA A 115 1.98 6.90 -15.35
N PRO A 116 3.18 7.42 -15.04
CA PRO A 116 4.01 6.88 -13.99
C PRO A 116 3.41 7.22 -12.62
N PHE A 117 2.84 6.22 -11.95
CA PHE A 117 2.30 6.38 -10.60
C PHE A 117 3.41 6.29 -9.54
N LYS A 118 3.62 7.36 -8.76
CA LYS A 118 4.52 7.37 -7.59
C LYS A 118 3.77 7.02 -6.31
N PRO A 119 3.99 5.87 -5.65
CA PRO A 119 3.17 5.42 -4.52
C PRO A 119 2.85 6.54 -3.53
N ARG A 120 1.57 6.90 -3.39
CA ARG A 120 1.07 7.93 -2.48
C ARG A 120 0.04 7.32 -1.54
N SER A 121 -0.14 7.94 -0.38
CA SER A 121 -1.12 7.53 0.64
C SER A 121 -2.56 7.96 0.30
N LEU A 122 -2.75 8.71 -0.78
CA LEU A 122 -4.04 9.17 -1.28
C LEU A 122 -4.30 8.55 -2.66
N PRO A 123 -5.57 8.31 -3.03
CA PRO A 123 -5.90 7.94 -4.40
C PRO A 123 -5.39 8.99 -5.38
N TYR A 124 -5.02 8.56 -6.58
CA TYR A 124 -4.75 9.49 -7.68
C TYR A 124 -6.08 9.99 -8.20
N ARG A 125 -6.22 11.31 -8.26
CA ARG A 125 -7.31 11.95 -8.96
C ARG A 125 -6.95 11.97 -10.44
N VAL A 126 -7.64 11.18 -11.24
CA VAL A 126 -7.56 11.20 -12.69
C VAL A 126 -8.75 12.00 -13.19
N GLN A 127 -8.49 13.06 -13.95
CA GLN A 127 -9.56 13.79 -14.62
C GLN A 127 -9.54 13.44 -16.11
N ALA A 128 -10.72 13.18 -16.66
CA ALA A 128 -10.91 13.04 -18.08
C ALA A 128 -11.74 14.21 -18.59
N ARG A 129 -11.33 14.80 -19.72
CA ARG A 129 -12.09 15.85 -20.39
C ARG A 129 -12.25 15.49 -21.85
N THR A 130 -13.47 15.63 -22.34
CA THR A 130 -13.83 15.40 -23.74
C THR A 130 -14.34 16.69 -24.35
N THR A 131 -13.96 16.96 -25.60
CA THR A 131 -14.50 18.10 -26.37
C THR A 131 -15.40 17.57 -27.48
N ALA A 132 -16.64 18.05 -27.51
CA ALA A 132 -17.61 17.75 -28.56
C ALA A 132 -17.33 18.58 -29.83
N PRO A 133 -17.85 18.20 -31.02
CA PRO A 133 -17.63 18.92 -32.27
C PRO A 133 -18.06 20.40 -32.28
N ASN A 134 -19.00 20.76 -31.41
CA ASN A 134 -19.45 22.15 -31.23
C ASN A 134 -18.54 22.96 -30.28
N GLY A 135 -17.41 22.40 -29.83
CA GLY A 135 -16.49 23.02 -28.88
C GLY A 135 -16.87 22.88 -27.40
N SER A 136 -18.01 22.26 -27.08
CA SER A 136 -18.43 22.04 -25.68
C SER A 136 -17.52 21.05 -24.97
N LYS A 137 -17.19 21.33 -23.71
CA LYS A 137 -16.29 20.48 -22.91
C LYS A 137 -17.04 19.83 -21.76
N ILE A 138 -16.87 18.53 -21.59
CA ILE A 138 -17.40 17.77 -20.44
C ILE A 138 -16.20 17.17 -19.72
N ALA A 139 -16.19 17.25 -18.38
CA ALA A 139 -15.15 16.67 -17.55
C ALA A 139 -15.75 15.68 -16.56
N ALA A 140 -15.04 14.58 -16.32
CA ALA A 140 -15.36 13.60 -15.30
C ALA A 140 -14.13 13.37 -14.42
N GLU A 141 -14.37 13.10 -13.15
CA GLU A 141 -13.32 12.83 -12.16
C GLU A 141 -13.40 11.38 -11.70
N TYR A 142 -12.22 10.76 -11.63
CA TYR A 142 -12.06 9.39 -11.20
C TYR A 142 -10.93 9.29 -10.17
N PHE A 143 -11.12 8.40 -9.20
CA PHE A 143 -10.11 8.12 -8.18
C PHE A 143 -9.50 6.75 -8.46
N VAL A 144 -8.23 6.73 -8.86
CA VAL A 144 -7.46 5.50 -9.07
C VAL A 144 -6.69 5.19 -7.80
N PHE A 145 -7.01 4.04 -7.21
CA PHE A 145 -6.27 3.48 -6.09
C PHE A 145 -5.20 2.56 -6.66
N VAL A 146 -4.03 3.10 -6.92
CA VAL A 146 -2.87 2.27 -7.29
C VAL A 146 -2.39 1.62 -6.02
N ASP A 147 -2.71 0.33 -5.87
CA ASP A 147 -2.59 -0.49 -4.67
C ASP A 147 -1.59 0.09 -3.65
N SER A 148 -2.11 0.91 -2.74
CA SER A 148 -1.47 1.06 -1.45
C SER A 148 -1.58 -0.33 -0.83
N PHE A 149 -0.50 -1.13 -0.90
CA PHE A 149 -0.49 -2.52 -0.45
C PHE A 149 -1.29 -2.68 0.83
N ALA A 150 -2.52 -3.21 0.72
CA ALA A 150 -3.33 -3.45 1.91
C ALA A 150 -2.56 -4.43 2.80
N GLY A 151 -2.57 -4.18 4.09
CA GLY A 151 -1.84 -5.04 5.02
C GLY A 151 -1.27 -4.33 6.23
N VAL A 152 -0.25 -4.96 6.79
CA VAL A 152 0.42 -4.51 8.01
C VAL A 152 1.92 -4.68 7.85
N SER A 153 2.70 -3.71 8.35
CA SER A 153 4.14 -3.87 8.54
C SER A 153 4.55 -3.45 9.94
N ILE A 154 5.46 -4.20 10.55
CA ILE A 154 6.04 -3.94 11.86
C ILE A 154 7.36 -3.20 11.65
N ASN A 155 7.52 -2.02 12.25
CA ASN A 155 8.71 -1.18 12.15
C ASN A 155 9.19 -1.00 10.69
N ALA A 156 8.25 -0.78 9.76
CA ALA A 156 8.51 -0.68 8.32
C ALA A 156 9.19 -1.92 7.71
N GLY A 157 8.82 -3.12 8.17
CA GLY A 157 9.33 -4.39 7.65
C GLY A 157 10.70 -4.79 8.20
N ALA A 158 11.09 -4.23 9.36
CA ALA A 158 12.34 -4.60 10.01
C ALA A 158 12.30 -6.08 10.44
N ALA A 159 13.35 -6.84 10.11
CA ALA A 159 13.45 -8.24 10.53
C ALA A 159 13.68 -8.43 12.05
N TRP A 160 14.22 -7.40 12.72
CA TRP A 160 14.64 -7.44 14.12
C TRP A 160 14.21 -6.18 14.88
N THR A 161 13.95 -6.32 16.18
CA THR A 161 13.71 -5.21 17.12
C THR A 161 14.33 -5.56 18.47
N ASN A 162 14.75 -4.55 19.23
CA ASN A 162 15.18 -4.71 20.61
C ASN A 162 14.11 -4.33 21.64
N THR A 163 12.91 -3.96 21.18
CA THR A 163 11.79 -3.58 22.02
C THR A 163 10.52 -4.33 21.64
N ARG A 164 9.69 -4.61 22.65
CA ARG A 164 8.35 -5.17 22.47
C ARG A 164 7.32 -4.12 22.05
N LEU A 165 7.64 -2.83 22.22
CA LEU A 165 6.79 -1.73 21.79
C LEU A 165 7.19 -1.35 20.36
N VAL A 166 6.41 -1.81 19.39
CA VAL A 166 6.68 -1.66 17.95
C VAL A 166 5.70 -0.67 17.33
N ASN A 167 6.07 -0.13 16.17
CA ASN A 167 5.19 0.69 15.35
C ASN A 167 4.60 -0.16 14.24
N LEU A 168 3.28 -0.29 14.19
CA LEU A 168 2.57 -0.89 13.09
C LEU A 168 2.24 0.18 12.06
N ASN A 169 2.51 -0.08 10.79
CA ASN A 169 1.89 0.65 9.69
C ASN A 169 0.80 -0.24 9.12
N VAL A 170 -0.45 0.18 9.27
CA VAL A 170 -1.64 -0.49 8.77
C VAL A 170 -2.09 0.23 7.51
N TYR A 171 -2.20 -0.50 6.41
CA TYR A 171 -2.59 -0.01 5.10
C TYR A 171 -4.01 -0.50 4.82
N THR A 172 -4.96 0.44 4.80
CA THR A 172 -6.39 0.18 4.69
C THR A 172 -6.75 -0.30 3.28
N PRO A 173 -7.32 -1.51 3.09
CA PRO A 173 -7.85 -1.89 1.80
C PRO A 173 -9.06 -1.02 1.41
N PRO A 174 -9.28 -0.81 0.10
CA PRO A 174 -10.53 -0.30 -0.45
C PRO A 174 -11.80 -0.79 0.24
N GLY A 175 -12.61 0.16 0.73
CA GLY A 175 -13.92 -0.13 1.32
C GLY A 175 -13.90 -0.72 2.74
N ALA A 176 -12.72 -0.84 3.38
CA ALA A 176 -12.62 -1.17 4.79
C ALA A 176 -12.75 0.08 5.68
N ASP A 177 -13.58 -0.01 6.72
CA ASP A 177 -13.84 1.06 7.69
C ASP A 177 -13.24 0.76 9.08
N SER A 178 -12.81 -0.49 9.31
CA SER A 178 -12.31 -0.94 10.59
C SER A 178 -11.30 -2.08 10.46
N VAL A 179 -10.45 -2.22 11.47
CA VAL A 179 -9.49 -3.32 11.58
C VAL A 179 -9.45 -3.87 12.99
N LYS A 180 -9.35 -5.20 13.07
CA LYS A 180 -9.02 -5.93 14.29
C LYS A 180 -7.57 -6.37 14.24
N ILE A 181 -6.78 -5.97 15.23
CA ILE A 181 -5.35 -6.28 15.35
C ILE A 181 -5.16 -7.26 16.50
N SER A 182 -4.39 -8.33 16.34
CA SER A 182 -4.12 -9.31 17.41
C SER A 182 -2.72 -9.92 17.30
N ASN A 183 -2.22 -10.46 18.41
CA ASN A 183 -1.02 -11.30 18.43
C ASN A 183 -1.32 -12.80 18.26
N SER A 184 -2.59 -13.16 18.02
CA SER A 184 -3.06 -14.53 17.82
C SER A 184 -3.76 -14.69 16.48
N SER A 185 -3.47 -15.79 15.77
CA SER A 185 -4.14 -16.14 14.51
C SER A 185 -5.65 -16.34 14.67
N SER A 186 -6.11 -16.72 15.87
CA SER A 186 -7.54 -16.91 16.16
C SER A 186 -8.31 -15.60 16.28
N MET A 187 -7.64 -14.46 16.48
CA MET A 187 -8.26 -13.15 16.72
C MET A 187 -9.25 -13.12 17.90
N LYS A 188 -9.24 -14.13 18.79
CA LYS A 188 -10.18 -14.21 19.93
C LYS A 188 -9.67 -13.48 21.17
N SER A 189 -8.36 -13.51 21.40
CA SER A 189 -7.72 -12.93 22.58
C SER A 189 -6.78 -11.77 22.21
N SER A 190 -6.60 -10.82 23.14
CA SER A 190 -5.69 -9.68 23.03
C SER A 190 -5.82 -8.92 21.71
N SER A 191 -7.06 -8.69 21.28
CA SER A 191 -7.37 -7.98 20.04
C SER A 191 -7.86 -6.56 20.32
N GLU A 192 -7.37 -5.60 19.54
CA GLU A 192 -7.88 -4.22 19.54
C GLU A 192 -8.63 -3.97 18.23
N VAL A 193 -9.76 -3.26 18.29
CA VAL A 193 -10.49 -2.81 17.12
C VAL A 193 -10.24 -1.31 16.95
N MET A 194 -9.95 -0.90 15.71
CA MET A 194 -9.64 0.49 15.37
C MET A 194 -10.42 0.89 14.12
N THR A 195 -11.05 2.06 14.15
CA THR A 195 -11.65 2.68 12.96
C THR A 195 -10.55 3.16 12.03
N LEU A 196 -10.74 2.96 10.73
CA LEU A 196 -9.76 3.29 9.72
C LEU A 196 -10.12 4.53 8.94
N ARG A 197 -9.07 5.20 8.46
CA ARG A 197 -9.16 6.18 7.38
C ARG A 197 -8.55 5.55 6.12
N PRO A 198 -8.95 6.00 4.93
CA PRO A 198 -8.27 5.61 3.69
C PRO A 198 -6.75 5.89 3.78
N GLY A 199 -5.94 4.99 3.24
CA GLY A 199 -4.48 5.11 3.23
C GLY A 199 -3.78 4.39 4.39
N ARG A 200 -2.81 5.08 5.03
CA ARG A 200 -1.92 4.51 6.05
C ARG A 200 -2.21 5.06 7.44
N THR A 201 -2.43 4.17 8.40
CA THR A 201 -2.53 4.49 9.83
C THR A 201 -1.35 3.87 10.58
N THR A 202 -0.72 4.65 11.48
CA THR A 202 0.34 4.15 12.36
C THR A 202 -0.20 3.92 13.77
N LYS A 203 0.16 2.78 14.37
CA LYS A 203 -0.27 2.41 15.73
C LYS A 203 0.91 1.85 16.53
N THR A 204 1.14 2.38 17.72
CA THR A 204 2.03 1.78 18.71
C THR A 204 1.39 0.50 19.24
N TRP A 205 2.11 -0.62 19.15
CA TRP A 205 1.62 -1.94 19.52
C TRP A 205 2.60 -2.66 20.42
N ARG A 206 2.09 -3.36 21.44
CA ARG A 206 2.90 -4.16 22.36
C ARG A 206 2.85 -5.64 21.99
N MET A 207 3.98 -6.17 21.53
CA MET A 207 4.16 -7.59 21.25
C MET A 207 4.21 -8.42 22.54
N PRO A 208 3.73 -9.67 22.55
CA PRO A 208 3.94 -10.60 23.65
C PRO A 208 5.43 -10.94 23.80
N VAL A 209 5.83 -11.49 24.94
CA VAL A 209 7.15 -12.12 25.07
C VAL A 209 7.12 -13.38 24.20
N PRO A 210 7.98 -13.50 23.17
CA PRO A 210 8.02 -14.72 22.37
C PRO A 210 8.49 -15.88 23.24
N ARG A 211 7.75 -17.00 23.24
CA ARG A 211 8.22 -18.26 23.84
C ARG A 211 9.35 -18.86 22.99
N SER A 212 9.22 -18.78 21.67
CA SER A 212 10.24 -19.11 20.68
C SER A 212 9.95 -18.40 19.36
N GLY A 213 10.96 -18.20 18.52
CA GLY A 213 10.79 -17.67 17.17
C GLY A 213 10.36 -16.19 17.06
N PRO A 214 9.93 -15.75 15.86
CA PRO A 214 9.39 -14.41 15.63
C PRO A 214 8.03 -14.21 16.30
N SER A 215 7.79 -13.00 16.81
CA SER A 215 6.45 -12.60 17.23
C SER A 215 5.66 -12.09 16.02
N THR A 216 4.43 -12.57 15.83
CA THR A 216 3.59 -12.23 14.68
C THR A 216 2.42 -11.35 15.10
N VAL A 217 2.15 -10.30 14.32
CA VAL A 217 0.90 -9.52 14.38
C VAL A 217 0.01 -9.97 13.25
N TYR A 218 -1.26 -10.19 13.58
CA TYR A 218 -2.32 -10.47 12.63
C TYR A 218 -3.25 -9.25 12.57
N VAL A 219 -3.72 -8.91 11.37
CA VAL A 219 -4.77 -7.92 11.17
C VAL A 219 -5.90 -8.50 10.34
N ARG A 220 -7.14 -8.16 10.71
CA ARG A 220 -8.35 -8.45 9.93
C ARG A 220 -9.12 -7.18 9.69
N PHE A 221 -9.20 -6.76 8.44
CA PHE A 221 -9.99 -5.61 8.00
C PHE A 221 -11.45 -6.01 7.80
N TYR A 222 -12.38 -5.09 8.05
CA TYR A 222 -13.80 -5.25 7.78
C TYR A 222 -14.32 -4.02 7.01
N GLY A 223 -15.29 -4.26 6.12
CA GLY A 223 -16.07 -3.21 5.46
C GLY A 223 -16.75 -3.72 4.19
N SER A 224 -17.85 -3.08 3.79
CA SER A 224 -18.68 -3.49 2.64
C SER A 224 -19.09 -4.97 2.65
N GLY A 225 -19.35 -5.55 3.83
CA GLY A 225 -19.70 -6.97 3.99
C GLY A 225 -18.54 -7.95 3.72
N ARG A 226 -17.31 -7.46 3.56
CA ARG A 226 -16.11 -8.26 3.26
C ARG A 226 -15.11 -8.20 4.42
N SER A 227 -14.19 -9.16 4.44
CA SER A 227 -13.06 -9.14 5.35
C SER A 227 -11.76 -9.59 4.68
N TRP A 228 -10.64 -9.02 5.11
CA TRP A 228 -9.31 -9.31 4.58
C TRP A 228 -8.33 -9.57 5.71
N ASN A 229 -7.50 -10.61 5.58
CA ASN A 229 -6.55 -11.01 6.62
C ASN A 229 -5.12 -10.79 6.16
N PHE A 230 -4.30 -10.14 7.00
CA PHE A 230 -2.87 -9.97 6.76
C PHE A 230 -2.09 -10.26 8.04
N LYS A 231 -0.78 -10.45 7.91
CA LYS A 231 0.12 -10.66 9.03
C LYS A 231 1.52 -10.16 8.70
N ASP A 232 2.26 -9.82 9.74
CA ASP A 232 3.69 -9.55 9.67
C ASP A 232 4.37 -10.06 10.95
N ALA A 233 5.68 -10.33 10.89
CA ALA A 233 6.42 -10.92 11.98
C ALA A 233 7.78 -10.25 12.19
N ILE A 234 8.17 -10.12 13.46
CA ILE A 234 9.45 -9.53 13.84
C ILE A 234 10.15 -10.37 14.91
N LYS A 235 11.48 -10.45 14.86
CA LYS A 235 12.26 -11.15 15.88
C LYS A 235 12.71 -10.17 16.96
N LEU A 236 12.38 -10.47 18.22
CA LEU A 236 12.89 -9.71 19.36
C LEU A 236 14.31 -10.16 19.70
N ASP A 237 15.25 -9.23 19.75
CA ASP A 237 16.61 -9.43 20.26
C ASP A 237 16.98 -8.28 21.19
N SER A 238 16.97 -8.57 22.49
CA SER A 238 17.31 -7.63 23.56
C SER A 238 18.75 -7.81 24.06
N VAL A 239 19.53 -8.71 23.46
CA VAL A 239 20.90 -9.01 23.90
C VAL A 239 21.84 -8.00 23.26
N ARG A 240 22.72 -7.38 24.05
CA ARG A 240 23.69 -6.43 23.51
C ARG A 240 24.83 -7.19 22.82
N PRO A 241 25.36 -6.68 21.68
CA PRO A 241 26.54 -7.25 21.06
C PRO A 241 27.77 -7.08 21.96
N THR A 242 28.72 -8.02 21.83
CA THR A 242 29.97 -8.02 22.61
C THR A 242 31.13 -7.52 21.76
N LEU A 243 31.79 -6.45 22.20
CA LEU A 243 33.04 -5.96 21.60
C LEU A 243 34.24 -6.59 22.30
N SER A 244 34.66 -7.78 21.87
CA SER A 244 35.73 -8.56 22.53
C SER A 244 37.13 -7.93 22.45
N SER A 245 37.48 -7.25 21.36
CA SER A 245 38.81 -6.65 21.17
C SER A 245 38.75 -5.37 20.34
N LEU A 246 39.57 -4.39 20.74
CA LEU A 246 39.78 -3.14 20.02
C LEU A 246 41.28 -2.82 20.07
N LYS A 247 41.91 -2.70 18.89
CA LYS A 247 43.31 -2.29 18.75
C LYS A 247 43.37 -1.09 17.82
N ALA A 248 44.25 -0.13 18.11
CA ALA A 248 44.53 0.98 17.22
C ALA A 248 46.03 1.04 16.94
N LYS A 249 46.41 1.54 15.76
CA LYS A 249 47.81 1.82 15.38
C LYS A 249 47.90 3.06 14.50
N ASN A 250 48.86 3.94 14.77
CA ASN A 250 49.15 5.06 13.87
C ASN A 250 50.08 4.59 12.72
N ARG A 251 49.74 4.90 11.48
CA ARG A 251 50.54 4.62 10.28
C ARG A 251 50.35 5.74 9.24
N ASN A 252 51.44 6.33 8.77
CA ASN A 252 51.44 7.37 7.73
C ASN A 252 50.43 8.51 8.01
N GLY A 253 50.43 9.04 9.25
CA GLY A 253 49.51 10.12 9.66
C GLY A 253 48.04 9.71 9.79
N LYS A 254 47.70 8.41 9.73
CA LYS A 254 46.35 7.86 9.85
C LYS A 254 46.27 6.86 10.99
N THR A 255 45.07 6.65 11.55
CA THR A 255 44.84 5.63 12.59
C THR A 255 44.13 4.42 11.97
N GLU A 256 44.75 3.24 12.03
CA GLU A 256 44.08 1.97 11.72
C GLU A 256 43.49 1.37 12.99
N VAL A 257 42.22 0.99 12.95
CA VAL A 257 41.46 0.42 14.07
C VAL A 257 41.01 -0.99 13.71
N LYS A 258 41.45 -1.99 14.49
CA LYS A 258 41.04 -3.39 14.36
C LYS A 258 40.04 -3.74 15.46
N ILE A 259 38.92 -4.31 15.05
CA ILE A 259 37.71 -4.50 15.87
C ILE A 259 37.33 -5.98 15.80
N LYS A 260 37.24 -6.65 16.96
CA LYS A 260 36.67 -7.99 17.09
C LYS A 260 35.41 -7.90 17.92
N ALA A 261 34.27 -8.08 17.29
CA ALA A 261 32.97 -8.08 17.96
C ALA A 261 32.15 -9.28 17.50
N SER A 262 31.17 -9.65 18.31
CA SER A 262 30.22 -10.73 18.03
C SER A 262 28.83 -10.36 18.52
N ASP A 263 27.84 -10.91 17.86
CA ASP A 263 26.44 -10.89 18.28
C ASP A 263 25.87 -12.29 18.10
N SER A 264 25.12 -12.78 19.07
CA SER A 264 24.66 -14.18 19.10
C SER A 264 23.32 -14.40 18.39
N LYS A 265 22.62 -13.33 17.96
CA LYS A 265 21.23 -13.45 17.52
C LYS A 265 20.92 -12.66 16.25
N SER A 266 20.96 -11.33 16.27
CA SER A 266 20.60 -10.49 15.12
C SER A 266 21.78 -10.17 14.18
N GLY A 267 23.01 -10.33 14.66
CA GLY A 267 24.23 -10.01 13.93
C GLY A 267 24.58 -8.53 13.98
N LEU A 268 25.85 -8.20 13.68
CA LEU A 268 26.34 -6.82 13.71
C LEU A 268 25.89 -6.03 12.46
N SER A 269 25.53 -4.75 12.64
CA SER A 269 25.06 -3.87 11.57
C SER A 269 25.93 -2.62 11.40
N ALA A 270 26.30 -1.99 12.51
CA ALA A 270 26.98 -0.71 12.52
C ALA A 270 28.06 -0.64 13.60
N LEU A 271 28.91 0.37 13.47
CA LEU A 271 29.84 0.78 14.50
C LEU A 271 29.81 2.30 14.63
N GLN A 272 30.08 2.76 15.85
CA GLN A 272 30.17 4.15 16.19
C GLN A 272 31.59 4.43 16.68
N VAL A 273 32.20 5.46 16.11
CA VAL A 273 33.58 5.81 16.43
C VAL A 273 33.67 7.26 16.83
N SER A 274 34.51 7.50 17.83
CA SER A 274 34.85 8.82 18.32
C SER A 274 36.36 8.92 18.55
N ARG A 275 36.90 10.13 18.34
CA ARG A 275 38.32 10.48 18.54
C ARG A 275 38.43 11.31 19.82
N GLY A 276 39.41 11.02 20.67
CA GLY A 276 39.62 11.79 21.90
C GLY A 276 38.78 11.31 23.07
N ARG A 277 37.51 11.77 23.17
CA ARG A 277 36.58 11.43 24.26
C ARG A 277 35.38 10.66 23.72
N ALA A 278 34.89 9.66 24.44
CA ALA A 278 33.65 8.96 24.06
C ALA A 278 32.50 9.94 23.79
N ASN A 279 31.66 9.64 22.79
CA ASN A 279 30.55 10.47 22.31
C ASN A 279 30.88 11.82 21.64
N ALA A 280 32.14 12.26 21.58
CA ALA A 280 32.50 13.51 20.89
C ALA A 280 32.69 13.29 19.38
N GLY A 281 32.04 14.09 18.52
CA GLY A 281 32.25 14.03 17.06
C GLY A 281 31.97 12.64 16.47
N VAL A 282 30.90 12.02 16.95
CA VAL A 282 30.50 10.65 16.63
C VAL A 282 30.20 10.49 15.15
N LYS A 283 30.75 9.43 14.55
CA LYS A 283 30.31 8.94 13.24
C LYS A 283 29.77 7.53 13.36
N VAL A 284 28.55 7.31 12.89
CA VAL A 284 27.97 5.96 12.70
C VAL A 284 28.27 5.50 11.28
N THR A 285 28.79 4.29 11.14
CA THR A 285 29.10 3.66 9.85
C THR A 285 28.75 2.18 9.88
N SER A 286 28.62 1.55 8.72
CA SER A 286 28.44 0.10 8.63
C SER A 286 29.57 -0.65 9.33
N TYR A 287 29.25 -1.77 9.97
CA TYR A 287 30.23 -2.56 10.71
C TYR A 287 31.35 -3.08 9.78
N ARG A 288 32.60 -2.94 10.23
CA ARG A 288 33.81 -3.47 9.57
C ARG A 288 34.81 -3.94 10.63
N LYS A 289 35.51 -5.05 10.36
CA LYS A 289 36.55 -5.59 11.25
C LYS A 289 37.79 -4.69 11.32
N VAL A 290 38.06 -3.93 10.25
CA VAL A 290 39.17 -2.98 10.17
C VAL A 290 38.64 -1.68 9.58
N MET A 291 39.03 -0.56 10.17
CA MET A 291 38.66 0.77 9.70
C MET A 291 39.87 1.70 9.78
N ARG A 292 39.98 2.64 8.83
CA ARG A 292 41.03 3.65 8.80
C ARG A 292 40.44 5.03 9.02
N LEU A 293 40.92 5.73 10.04
CA LEU A 293 40.61 7.13 10.29
C LEU A 293 41.53 8.01 9.43
N THR A 294 40.99 9.10 8.90
CA THR A 294 41.70 10.02 7.99
C THR A 294 42.84 10.79 8.66
N LYS A 295 42.85 10.88 9.99
CA LYS A 295 43.89 11.54 10.79
C LYS A 295 44.37 10.61 11.91
N SER A 296 45.63 10.76 12.30
CA SER A 296 46.17 10.17 13.53
C SER A 296 45.40 10.70 14.73
N THR A 297 45.36 9.92 15.81
CA THR A 297 44.70 10.33 17.04
C THR A 297 45.43 9.76 18.26
N LYS A 298 45.20 10.35 19.43
CA LYS A 298 45.77 9.88 20.70
C LYS A 298 44.94 8.75 21.31
N SER A 299 43.64 8.72 21.02
CA SER A 299 42.69 7.73 21.51
C SER A 299 41.52 7.56 20.55
N VAL A 300 41.06 6.32 20.42
CA VAL A 300 39.85 5.95 19.69
C VAL A 300 38.88 5.28 20.64
N HIS A 301 37.62 5.71 20.60
CA HIS A 301 36.52 5.02 21.26
C HIS A 301 35.62 4.38 20.21
N VAL A 302 35.25 3.12 20.43
CA VAL A 302 34.36 2.36 19.54
C VAL A 302 33.27 1.67 20.35
N ARG A 303 32.06 1.67 19.82
CA ARG A 303 31.00 0.72 20.18
C ARG A 303 30.35 0.16 18.92
N VAL A 304 29.76 -1.01 19.01
CA VAL A 304 29.10 -1.69 17.88
C VAL A 304 27.59 -1.76 18.08
N ARG A 305 26.84 -1.79 16.98
CA ARG A 305 25.39 -1.97 16.97
C ARG A 305 25.05 -3.28 16.26
N ASP A 306 24.08 -4.01 16.78
CA ASP A 306 23.50 -5.16 16.10
C ASP A 306 22.37 -4.74 15.12
N LYS A 307 21.71 -5.71 14.47
CA LYS A 307 20.57 -5.44 13.56
C LYS A 307 19.26 -5.13 14.29
N ALA A 308 19.14 -5.53 15.56
CA ALA A 308 17.98 -5.22 16.40
C ALA A 308 18.01 -3.80 16.99
N GLY A 309 19.17 -3.16 16.93
CA GLY A 309 19.40 -1.80 17.36
C GLY A 309 20.15 -1.65 18.69
N ASN A 310 20.58 -2.75 19.32
CA ASN A 310 21.32 -2.71 20.58
C ASN A 310 22.76 -2.23 20.35
N TRP A 311 23.22 -1.34 21.24
CA TRP A 311 24.60 -0.88 21.28
C TRP A 311 25.40 -1.65 22.33
N SER A 312 26.64 -2.01 22.01
CA SER A 312 27.62 -2.43 23.01
C SER A 312 28.00 -1.26 23.92
N GLY A 313 28.65 -1.58 25.04
CA GLY A 313 29.43 -0.58 25.78
C GLY A 313 30.55 0.01 24.91
N TRP A 314 30.98 1.22 25.26
CA TRP A 314 32.16 1.83 24.66
C TRP A 314 33.43 1.09 25.08
N ARG A 315 34.35 0.89 24.14
CA ARG A 315 35.74 0.51 24.42
C ARG A 315 36.70 1.51 23.82
N SER A 316 37.88 1.61 24.42
CA SER A 316 38.89 2.60 24.08
C SER A 316 40.19 1.90 23.69
N ALA A 317 40.92 2.47 22.74
CA ALA A 317 42.27 2.04 22.40
C ALA A 317 43.15 3.27 22.12
N LYS A 318 44.42 3.18 22.52
CA LYS A 318 45.47 4.15 22.16
C LYS A 318 46.26 3.57 20.99
N PRO A 319 46.52 4.34 19.91
CA PRO A 319 47.26 3.85 18.74
C PRO A 319 48.77 3.69 18.95
#